data_AF-A0A7S1E1M1-F1
#
_entry.id   AF-A0A7S1E1M1-F1
#
_cell.length_a   1.000
_cell.length_b   1.000
_cell.length_c   1.000
_cell.angle_alpha   90.00
_cell.angle_beta   90.00
_cell.angle_gamma   90.00
#
_symmetry.space_group_name_H-M   'P 1'
#
loop_
_entity.id
_entity.type
_entity.pdbx_description
1 polymer ?
#
loop_
_entity_poly.entity_id
_entity_poly.type
_entity_poly.pdbx_seq_one_letter_code
_entity_poly.pdbx_strand_id
1 'polypeptide(L)'
;DSQTLPVTLVDVDLGSNAYTNAEHYYTSKKKMAHKAGKTEASADKAIKGAARKAKEELKRVDTKSSIQAIRKVHWFEKFVWFISSENYLVVSGRDAQQNELLVKRYMDKGDIYLHADIHGAATHIIKNHNKEEAVPPLTLAQAGLSCVCRSQAWEARMVTSAYWVHPEQVSKSAPTGEYLTTGSFMIRGKKNFLPPNPLVMGFGLLFRIDETCVANHVGER
;
A
#
# COMPACT_ATOMS: atom_id res chain seq x y z
N ASP A 1 3.57 86.90 -0.82
CA ASP A 1 3.07 85.81 0.04
C ASP A 1 3.38 84.42 -0.53
N SER A 2 4.65 83.98 -0.50
CA SER A 2 5.02 82.66 -1.06
C SER A 2 6.30 82.07 -0.45
N GLN A 3 6.40 82.00 0.88
CA GLN A 3 7.56 81.39 1.56
C GLN A 3 7.18 80.52 2.79
N THR A 4 6.18 79.65 2.68
CA THR A 4 5.95 78.62 3.71
C THR A 4 5.91 77.23 3.09
N LEU A 5 6.72 76.33 3.67
CA LEU A 5 6.77 74.90 3.33
C LEU A 5 5.40 74.24 3.57
N PRO A 6 5.07 73.16 2.84
CA PRO A 6 3.81 72.43 3.03
C PRO A 6 3.67 71.97 4.48
N VAL A 7 2.56 72.36 5.11
CA VAL A 7 2.26 72.03 6.50
C VAL A 7 1.58 70.66 6.56
N THR A 8 2.11 69.77 7.40
CA THR A 8 1.48 68.47 7.68
C THR A 8 0.69 68.59 8.97
N LEU A 9 -0.61 68.28 8.93
CA LEU A 9 -1.44 68.19 10.12
C LEU A 9 -1.02 66.94 10.92
N VAL A 10 -0.72 67.13 12.20
CA VAL A 10 -0.30 66.06 13.11
C VAL A 10 -1.19 66.13 14.35
N ASP A 11 -1.72 64.99 14.76
CA ASP A 11 -2.54 64.90 15.96
C ASP A 11 -1.64 65.07 17.20
N VAL A 12 -2.03 65.95 18.11
CA VAL A 12 -1.29 66.22 19.35
C VAL A 12 -2.20 66.04 20.54
N ASP A 13 -1.69 65.37 21.58
CA ASP A 13 -2.38 65.28 22.86
C ASP A 13 -2.18 66.59 23.63
N LEU A 14 -3.28 67.30 23.86
CA LEU A 14 -3.32 68.58 24.56
C LEU A 14 -3.02 68.45 26.07
N GLY A 15 -3.13 67.24 26.64
CA GLY A 15 -2.75 66.96 28.03
C GLY A 15 -1.25 66.77 28.23
N SER A 16 -0.47 66.72 27.14
CA SER A 16 0.96 66.43 27.13
C SER A 16 1.77 67.60 26.59
N ASN A 17 3.02 67.75 27.03
CA ASN A 17 3.90 68.78 26.49
C ASN A 17 4.37 68.43 25.06
N ALA A 18 4.87 69.43 24.32
CA ALA A 18 5.29 69.26 22.92
C ALA A 18 6.40 68.22 22.75
N TYR A 19 7.31 68.09 23.73
CA TYR A 19 8.41 67.14 23.70
C TYR A 19 7.91 65.70 23.82
N THR A 20 6.99 65.44 24.77
CA THR A 20 6.36 64.13 24.97
C THR A 20 5.56 63.69 23.73
N ASN A 21 4.83 64.62 23.09
CA ASN A 21 4.13 64.35 21.83
C ASN A 21 5.11 63.94 20.71
N ALA A 22 6.21 64.68 20.54
CA ALA A 22 7.24 64.35 19.55
C ALA A 22 7.90 62.98 19.85
N GLU A 23 8.25 62.73 21.12
CA GLU A 23 8.84 61.47 21.56
C GLU A 23 7.91 60.27 21.29
N HIS A 24 6.60 60.42 21.49
CA HIS A 24 5.62 59.38 21.16
C HIS A 24 5.64 58.99 19.66
N TYR A 25 5.75 59.98 18.77
CA TYR A 25 5.86 59.72 17.33
C TYR A 25 7.19 59.04 16.97
N TYR A 26 8.31 59.49 17.53
CA TYR A 26 9.62 58.87 17.28
C TYR A 26 9.69 57.43 17.80
N THR A 27 9.16 57.17 19.00
CA THR A 27 9.11 55.82 19.58
C THR A 27 8.16 54.91 18.79
N SER A 28 7.01 55.42 18.34
CA SER A 28 6.07 54.69 17.48
C SER A 28 6.70 54.34 16.13
N LYS A 29 7.39 55.28 15.48
CA LYS A 29 8.16 55.02 14.26
C LYS A 29 9.19 53.91 14.46
N LYS A 30 9.96 53.96 15.55
CA LYS A 30 10.95 52.92 15.89
C LYS A 30 10.32 51.54 16.11
N LYS A 31 9.17 51.49 16.82
CA LYS A 31 8.41 50.25 17.04
C LYS A 31 7.86 49.69 15.72
N MET A 32 7.30 50.53 14.86
CA MET A 32 6.77 50.10 13.55
C MET A 32 7.88 49.60 12.64
N ALA A 33 9.01 50.30 12.56
CA ALA A 33 10.17 49.85 11.77
C ALA A 33 10.68 48.48 12.23
N HIS A 34 10.79 48.27 13.55
CA HIS A 34 11.20 46.97 14.09
C HIS A 34 10.16 45.86 13.86
N LYS A 35 8.86 46.17 13.92
CA LYS A 35 7.79 45.21 13.57
C LYS A 35 7.85 44.85 12.08
N ALA A 36 8.03 45.82 11.20
CA ALA A 36 8.14 45.60 9.76
C ALA A 36 9.30 44.63 9.43
N GLY A 37 10.50 44.89 9.97
CA GLY A 37 11.65 44.00 9.78
C GLY A 37 11.43 42.59 10.34
N LYS A 38 10.71 42.44 11.46
CA LYS A 38 10.33 41.12 11.99
C LYS A 38 9.32 40.39 11.10
N THR A 39 8.34 41.09 10.54
CA THR A 39 7.35 40.51 9.62
C THR A 39 8.00 40.04 8.33
N GLU A 40 8.91 40.83 7.76
CA GLU A 40 9.68 40.48 6.56
C GLU A 40 10.55 39.23 6.80
N ALA A 41 11.32 39.21 7.89
CA ALA A 41 12.13 38.05 8.25
C ALA A 41 11.31 36.77 8.51
N SER A 42 10.09 36.91 9.04
CA SER A 42 9.17 35.79 9.25
C SER A 42 8.60 35.28 7.92
N ALA A 43 8.20 36.19 7.03
CA ALA A 43 7.72 35.88 5.69
C ALA A 43 8.79 35.13 4.88
N ASP A 44 10.03 35.62 4.90
CA ASP A 44 11.16 34.96 4.25
C ASP A 44 11.41 33.54 4.76
N LYS A 45 11.31 33.34 6.08
CA LYS A 45 11.45 32.01 6.68
C LYS A 45 10.31 31.08 6.28
N ALA A 46 9.08 31.58 6.21
CA ALA A 46 7.92 30.81 5.75
C ALA A 46 8.07 30.38 4.28
N ILE A 47 8.47 31.31 3.40
CA ILE A 47 8.71 31.04 1.98
C ILE A 47 9.83 30.02 1.79
N LYS A 48 10.97 30.19 2.48
CA LYS A 48 12.08 29.23 2.45
C LYS A 48 11.68 27.85 2.98
N GLY A 49 10.87 27.80 4.04
CA GLY A 49 10.32 26.56 4.59
C GLY A 49 9.40 25.83 3.60
N ALA A 50 8.51 26.56 2.94
CA ALA A 50 7.63 26.02 1.90
C ALA A 50 8.43 25.52 0.68
N ALA A 51 9.39 26.31 0.20
CA ALA A 51 10.26 25.93 -0.92
C ALA A 51 11.09 24.67 -0.63
N ARG A 52 11.61 24.53 0.61
CA ARG A 52 12.34 23.33 1.02
C ARG A 52 11.45 22.09 1.05
N LYS A 53 10.24 22.20 1.63
CA LYS A 53 9.28 21.10 1.65
C LYS A 53 8.87 20.67 0.23
N ALA A 54 8.57 21.64 -0.65
CA ALA A 54 8.25 21.35 -2.05
C ALA A 54 9.40 20.62 -2.77
N LYS A 55 10.66 21.04 -2.54
CA LYS A 55 11.84 20.38 -3.11
C LYS A 55 12.04 18.95 -2.57
N GLU A 56 11.81 18.73 -1.28
CA GLU A 56 11.88 17.40 -0.66
C GLU A 56 10.78 16.47 -1.19
N GLU A 57 9.56 16.97 -1.41
CA GLU A 57 8.48 16.22 -2.04
C GLU A 57 8.79 15.89 -3.49
N LEU A 58 9.28 16.84 -4.30
CA LEU A 58 9.69 16.58 -5.68
C LEU A 58 10.76 15.48 -5.74
N LYS A 59 11.79 15.54 -4.88
CA LYS A 59 12.82 14.49 -4.82
C LYS A 59 12.23 13.12 -4.48
N ARG A 60 11.30 13.03 -3.53
CA ARG A 60 10.64 11.77 -3.18
C ARG A 60 9.80 11.22 -4.33
N VAL A 61 9.10 12.08 -5.06
CA VAL A 61 8.33 11.70 -6.25
C VAL A 61 9.27 11.20 -7.34
N ASP A 62 10.38 11.88 -7.57
CA ASP A 62 11.37 11.54 -8.61
C ASP A 62 12.13 10.22 -8.31
N THR A 63 12.45 9.98 -7.04
CA THR A 63 13.00 8.68 -6.62
C THR A 63 11.95 7.57 -6.79
N LYS A 64 10.67 7.83 -6.53
CA LYS A 64 9.61 6.84 -6.77
C LYS A 64 9.36 6.58 -8.25
N SER A 65 9.38 7.61 -9.09
CA SER A 65 9.14 7.50 -10.54
C SER A 65 10.29 6.77 -11.25
N SER A 66 11.54 7.09 -10.90
CA SER A 66 12.72 6.39 -11.45
C SER A 66 12.74 4.90 -11.09
N ILE A 67 12.39 4.53 -9.86
CA ILE A 67 12.26 3.11 -9.45
C ILE A 67 11.14 2.40 -10.23
N GLN A 68 10.02 3.07 -10.49
CA GLN A 68 8.89 2.49 -11.24
C GLN A 68 9.17 2.37 -12.74
N ALA A 69 9.87 3.33 -13.34
CA ALA A 69 10.16 3.34 -14.77
C ALA A 69 11.03 2.14 -15.22
N ILE A 70 11.82 1.57 -14.31
CA ILE A 70 12.73 0.44 -14.59
C ILE A 70 12.03 -0.92 -14.41
N ARG A 71 10.95 -0.99 -13.60
CA ARG A 71 10.37 -2.28 -13.19
C ARG A 71 9.06 -2.60 -13.89
N LYS A 72 9.09 -3.62 -14.75
CA LYS A 72 7.88 -4.26 -15.28
C LYS A 72 7.09 -4.90 -14.12
N VAL A 73 5.93 -4.33 -13.80
CA VAL A 73 5.05 -4.84 -12.73
C VAL A 73 4.33 -6.08 -13.23
N HIS A 74 4.46 -7.20 -12.51
CA HIS A 74 3.71 -8.40 -12.84
C HIS A 74 2.25 -8.31 -12.35
N TRP A 75 1.33 -8.92 -13.09
CA TRP A 75 -0.11 -8.86 -12.79
C TRP A 75 -0.47 -9.42 -11.41
N PHE A 76 0.32 -10.37 -10.89
CA PHE A 76 0.07 -11.04 -9.62
C PHE A 76 0.46 -10.21 -8.40
N GLU A 77 1.26 -9.15 -8.57
CA GLU A 77 1.79 -8.37 -7.46
C GLU A 77 0.75 -7.55 -6.69
N LYS A 78 -0.41 -7.31 -7.32
CA LYS A 78 -1.55 -6.68 -6.66
C LYS A 78 -2.22 -7.58 -5.61
N PHE A 79 -1.98 -8.88 -5.69
CA PHE A 79 -2.50 -9.89 -4.77
C PHE A 79 -1.48 -10.18 -3.67
N VAL A 80 -1.83 -11.06 -2.72
CA VAL A 80 -0.82 -11.67 -1.86
C VAL A 80 -0.24 -12.86 -2.62
N TRP A 81 1.07 -12.92 -2.77
CA TRP A 81 1.72 -13.97 -3.53
C TRP A 81 3.00 -14.41 -2.87
N PHE A 82 3.40 -15.65 -3.16
CA PHE A 82 4.72 -16.17 -2.85
C PHE A 82 5.08 -17.26 -3.86
N ILE A 83 6.36 -17.60 -3.91
CA ILE A 83 6.85 -18.71 -4.73
C ILE A 83 7.11 -19.89 -3.79
N SER A 84 6.47 -21.03 -4.04
CA SER A 84 6.66 -22.27 -3.25
C SER A 84 8.09 -22.75 -3.36
N SER A 85 8.54 -23.65 -2.46
CA SER A 85 9.90 -24.20 -2.52
C SER A 85 10.25 -24.88 -3.85
N GLU A 86 9.23 -25.28 -4.61
CA GLU A 86 9.35 -26.00 -5.89
C GLU A 86 9.03 -25.08 -7.09
N ASN A 87 9.17 -23.76 -6.92
CA ASN A 87 9.02 -22.75 -7.97
C ASN A 87 7.61 -22.55 -8.53
N TYR A 88 6.57 -22.92 -7.77
CA TYR A 88 5.19 -22.62 -8.15
C TYR A 88 4.76 -21.25 -7.61
N LEU A 89 4.12 -20.45 -8.46
CA LEU A 89 3.50 -19.20 -8.05
C LEU A 89 2.18 -19.49 -7.33
N VAL A 90 2.09 -19.09 -6.07
CA VAL A 90 0.86 -19.16 -5.26
C VAL A 90 0.31 -17.75 -5.08
N VAL A 91 -0.97 -17.56 -5.39
CA VAL A 91 -1.64 -16.26 -5.35
C VAL A 91 -2.90 -16.34 -4.49
N SER A 92 -3.16 -15.31 -3.69
CA SER A 92 -4.32 -15.19 -2.80
C SER A 92 -4.90 -13.78 -2.86
N GLY A 93 -6.22 -13.68 -2.86
CA GLY A 93 -6.88 -12.37 -2.71
C GLY A 93 -6.74 -11.81 -1.30
N ARG A 94 -6.72 -10.47 -1.20
CA ARG A 94 -6.71 -9.74 0.08
C ARG A 94 -8.12 -9.49 0.63
N ASP A 95 -9.10 -9.48 -0.26
CA ASP A 95 -10.49 -9.20 0.04
C ASP A 95 -11.41 -10.05 -0.86
N ALA A 96 -12.71 -10.00 -0.57
CA ALA A 96 -13.72 -10.75 -1.30
C ALA A 96 -13.79 -10.40 -2.80
N GLN A 97 -13.55 -9.14 -3.18
CA GLN A 97 -13.58 -8.71 -4.58
C GLN A 97 -12.35 -9.21 -5.34
N GLN A 98 -11.17 -9.17 -4.70
CA GLN A 98 -9.94 -9.75 -5.23
C GLN A 98 -10.05 -11.27 -5.36
N ASN A 99 -10.69 -11.97 -4.42
CA ASN A 99 -10.96 -13.40 -4.53
C ASN A 99 -11.80 -13.69 -5.79
N GLU A 100 -12.85 -12.92 -6.03
CA GLU A 100 -13.65 -13.05 -7.27
C GLU A 100 -12.85 -12.78 -8.53
N LEU A 101 -12.07 -11.70 -8.54
CA LEU A 101 -11.23 -11.34 -9.67
C LEU A 101 -10.20 -12.43 -9.96
N LEU A 102 -9.60 -13.00 -8.91
CA LEU A 102 -8.57 -14.03 -9.00
C LEU A 102 -9.15 -15.29 -9.66
N VAL A 103 -10.28 -15.80 -9.15
CA VAL A 103 -10.91 -17.01 -9.69
C VAL A 103 -11.47 -16.79 -11.09
N LYS A 104 -12.12 -15.66 -11.36
CA LYS A 104 -12.78 -15.42 -12.66
C LYS A 104 -11.81 -15.09 -13.79
N ARG A 105 -10.71 -14.37 -13.51
CA ARG A 105 -9.82 -13.83 -14.55
C ARG A 105 -8.47 -14.54 -14.62
N TYR A 106 -8.00 -15.14 -13.53
CA TYR A 106 -6.63 -15.63 -13.42
C TYR A 106 -6.51 -17.12 -13.06
N MET A 107 -7.64 -17.83 -12.91
CA MET A 107 -7.65 -19.29 -12.76
C MET A 107 -7.79 -19.95 -14.13
N ASP A 108 -6.79 -20.72 -14.51
CA ASP A 108 -6.77 -21.46 -15.77
C ASP A 108 -6.99 -22.95 -15.52
N LYS A 109 -7.41 -23.67 -16.57
CA LYS A 109 -7.46 -25.14 -16.53
C LYS A 109 -6.06 -25.71 -16.25
N GLY A 110 -5.98 -26.59 -15.25
CA GLY A 110 -4.74 -27.21 -14.76
C GLY A 110 -4.16 -26.58 -13.49
N ASP A 111 -4.65 -25.39 -13.11
CA ASP A 111 -4.33 -24.80 -11.81
C ASP A 111 -5.00 -25.56 -10.67
N ILE A 112 -4.61 -25.26 -9.43
CA ILE A 112 -5.24 -25.82 -8.24
C ILE A 112 -5.86 -24.71 -7.41
N TYR A 113 -7.14 -24.89 -7.05
CA TYR A 113 -7.86 -24.02 -6.13
C TYR A 113 -7.74 -24.57 -4.71
N LEU A 114 -7.42 -23.71 -3.74
CA LEU A 114 -7.34 -24.06 -2.32
C LEU A 114 -8.16 -23.12 -1.47
N HIS A 115 -8.77 -23.69 -0.43
CA HIS A 115 -9.53 -22.98 0.58
C HIS A 115 -9.45 -23.72 1.91
N ALA A 116 -9.54 -22.99 3.03
CA ALA A 116 -9.59 -23.59 4.35
C ALA A 116 -11.02 -24.01 4.70
N ASP A 117 -11.23 -25.07 5.48
CA ASP A 117 -12.57 -25.49 5.88
C ASP A 117 -13.09 -24.64 7.05
N ILE A 118 -13.10 -23.33 6.85
CA ILE A 118 -13.53 -22.32 7.82
C ILE A 118 -14.03 -21.08 7.09
N HIS A 119 -14.95 -20.34 7.72
CA HIS A 119 -15.41 -19.05 7.23
C HIS A 119 -14.29 -18.00 7.23
N GLY A 120 -14.37 -17.05 6.31
CA GLY A 120 -13.42 -15.94 6.20
C GLY A 120 -12.02 -16.34 5.73
N ALA A 121 -11.84 -17.53 5.15
CA ALA A 121 -10.59 -17.92 4.54
C ALA A 121 -10.36 -17.24 3.18
N ALA A 122 -9.13 -16.84 2.91
CA ALA A 122 -8.76 -16.31 1.61
C ALA A 122 -8.65 -17.43 0.56
N THR A 123 -9.21 -17.19 -0.63
CA THR A 123 -9.03 -18.08 -1.78
C THR A 123 -7.57 -18.08 -2.23
N HIS A 124 -6.98 -19.26 -2.36
CA HIS A 124 -5.63 -19.44 -2.88
C HIS A 124 -5.68 -20.20 -4.22
N ILE A 125 -4.82 -19.81 -5.15
CA ILE A 125 -4.63 -20.49 -6.44
C ILE A 125 -3.15 -20.78 -6.61
N ILE A 126 -2.82 -22.03 -6.92
CA ILE A 126 -1.49 -22.42 -7.36
C ILE A 126 -1.49 -22.39 -8.88
N LYS A 127 -0.65 -21.53 -9.46
CA LYS A 127 -0.46 -21.46 -10.90
C LYS A 127 0.42 -22.62 -11.34
N ASN A 128 -0.17 -23.57 -12.07
CA ASN A 128 0.58 -24.71 -12.57
C ASN A 128 1.22 -24.37 -13.92
N HIS A 129 2.54 -24.18 -13.92
CA HIS A 129 3.28 -23.91 -15.15
C HIS A 129 3.44 -25.16 -16.03
N ASN A 130 3.38 -26.36 -15.46
CA ASN A 130 3.43 -27.63 -16.19
C ASN A 130 2.10 -28.38 -16.04
N LYS A 131 1.18 -28.15 -16.98
CA LYS A 131 -0.19 -28.70 -16.92
C LYS A 131 -0.25 -30.23 -17.05
N GLU A 132 0.81 -30.87 -17.50
CA GLU A 132 0.90 -32.33 -17.64
C GLU A 132 1.27 -33.00 -16.31
N GLU A 133 1.92 -32.27 -15.42
CA GLU A 133 2.36 -32.77 -14.12
C GLU A 133 1.44 -32.30 -12.99
N ALA A 134 1.26 -33.19 -12.02
CA ALA A 134 0.55 -32.85 -10.79
C ALA A 134 1.40 -31.89 -9.96
N VAL A 135 0.74 -30.92 -9.33
CA VAL A 135 1.41 -30.03 -8.37
C VAL A 135 1.98 -30.87 -7.23
N PRO A 136 3.27 -30.73 -6.88
CA PRO A 136 3.88 -31.59 -5.89
C PRO A 136 3.25 -31.40 -4.48
N PRO A 137 3.30 -32.44 -3.63
CA PRO A 137 2.69 -32.39 -2.29
C PRO A 137 3.24 -31.29 -1.38
N LEU A 138 4.52 -30.93 -1.51
CA LEU A 138 5.14 -29.89 -0.69
C LEU A 138 4.55 -28.50 -1.02
N THR A 139 4.43 -28.17 -2.31
CA THR A 139 3.75 -26.94 -2.76
C THR A 139 2.29 -26.89 -2.29
N LEU A 140 1.56 -28.02 -2.37
CA LEU A 140 0.20 -28.10 -1.85
C LEU A 140 0.14 -27.84 -0.34
N ALA A 141 1.06 -28.42 0.43
CA ALA A 141 1.13 -28.21 1.88
C ALA A 141 1.45 -26.76 2.25
N GLN A 142 2.39 -26.12 1.54
CA GLN A 142 2.76 -24.71 1.75
C GLN A 142 1.59 -23.76 1.41
N ALA A 143 0.92 -23.98 0.29
CA ALA A 143 -0.25 -23.21 -0.11
C ALA A 143 -1.42 -23.41 0.87
N GLY A 144 -1.65 -24.66 1.31
CA GLY A 144 -2.65 -25.00 2.31
C GLY A 144 -2.40 -24.29 3.66
N LEU A 145 -1.17 -24.33 4.15
CA LEU A 145 -0.78 -23.62 5.37
C LEU A 145 -1.02 -22.11 5.25
N SER A 146 -0.57 -21.51 4.15
CA SER A 146 -0.82 -20.10 3.85
C SER A 146 -2.32 -19.76 3.83
N CYS A 147 -3.16 -20.66 3.31
CA CYS A 147 -4.61 -20.49 3.30
C CYS A 147 -5.22 -20.51 4.70
N VAL A 148 -4.83 -21.46 5.54
CA VAL A 148 -5.32 -21.53 6.93
C VAL A 148 -4.84 -20.31 7.72
N CYS A 149 -3.59 -19.88 7.57
CA CYS A 149 -3.06 -18.69 8.23
C CYS A 149 -3.70 -17.38 7.78
N ARG A 150 -4.33 -17.34 6.59
CA ARG A 150 -5.11 -16.18 6.09
C ARG A 150 -6.61 -16.43 6.20
N SER A 151 -7.02 -17.02 7.31
CA SER A 151 -8.41 -17.25 7.65
C SER A 151 -8.67 -16.86 9.11
N GLN A 152 -9.93 -16.94 9.53
CA GLN A 152 -10.30 -16.73 10.94
C GLN A 152 -9.60 -17.71 11.89
N ALA A 153 -9.06 -18.82 11.39
CA ALA A 153 -8.28 -19.77 12.18
C ALA A 153 -7.04 -19.12 12.84
N TRP A 154 -6.46 -18.10 12.20
CA TRP A 154 -5.33 -17.35 12.73
C TRP A 154 -5.67 -16.60 14.02
N GLU A 155 -6.76 -15.83 13.99
CA GLU A 155 -7.23 -15.07 15.15
C GLU A 155 -7.76 -16.00 16.25
N ALA A 156 -8.47 -17.05 15.86
CA ALA A 156 -9.04 -18.04 16.78
C ALA A 156 -8.01 -19.03 17.35
N ARG A 157 -6.75 -19.00 16.87
CA ARG A 157 -5.68 -19.98 17.20
C ARG A 157 -6.13 -21.44 17.05
N MET A 158 -6.99 -21.68 16.06
CA MET A 158 -7.58 -23.00 15.81
C MET A 158 -6.79 -23.69 14.70
N VAL A 159 -6.38 -24.93 14.96
CA VAL A 159 -5.81 -25.77 13.90
C VAL A 159 -6.96 -26.35 13.09
N THR A 160 -7.00 -26.04 11.80
CA THR A 160 -7.97 -26.58 10.84
C THR A 160 -7.23 -27.08 9.59
N SER A 161 -7.95 -27.80 8.74
CA SER A 161 -7.43 -28.34 7.50
C SER A 161 -7.80 -27.44 6.31
N ALA A 162 -6.86 -27.32 5.38
CA ALA A 162 -7.16 -26.82 4.04
C ALA A 162 -7.58 -27.99 3.14
N TYR A 163 -8.31 -27.66 2.08
CA TYR A 163 -8.59 -28.59 1.00
C TYR A 163 -8.25 -27.96 -0.34
N TRP A 164 -7.99 -28.81 -1.33
CA TRP A 164 -7.77 -28.40 -2.70
C TRP A 164 -8.72 -29.12 -3.66
N VAL A 165 -9.05 -28.44 -4.76
CA VAL A 165 -9.89 -28.96 -5.85
C VAL A 165 -9.44 -28.41 -7.20
N HIS A 166 -9.92 -29.03 -8.28
CA HIS A 166 -9.69 -28.54 -9.63
C HIS A 166 -10.62 -27.37 -9.99
N PRO A 167 -10.23 -26.50 -10.95
CA PRO A 167 -11.01 -25.34 -11.39
C PRO A 167 -12.45 -25.68 -11.79
N GLU A 168 -12.65 -26.85 -12.42
CA GLU A 168 -13.96 -27.33 -12.87
C GLU A 168 -14.94 -27.61 -11.72
N GLN A 169 -14.42 -27.80 -10.52
CA GLN A 169 -15.21 -28.07 -9.32
C GLN A 169 -15.68 -26.77 -8.64
N VAL A 170 -15.15 -25.61 -9.03
CA VAL A 170 -15.43 -24.32 -8.40
C VAL A 170 -16.55 -23.61 -9.15
N SER A 171 -17.68 -23.40 -8.48
CA SER A 171 -18.87 -22.77 -9.05
C SER A 171 -19.29 -21.52 -8.27
N LYS A 172 -19.80 -20.51 -8.98
CA LYS A 172 -20.45 -19.34 -8.35
C LYS A 172 -21.97 -19.49 -8.20
N SER A 173 -22.54 -20.62 -8.66
CA SER A 173 -23.97 -20.87 -8.55
C SER A 173 -24.29 -21.62 -7.26
N ALA A 174 -25.04 -20.96 -6.39
CA ALA A 174 -25.65 -21.58 -5.21
C ALA A 174 -26.69 -22.66 -5.59
N PRO A 175 -27.04 -23.57 -4.68
CA PRO A 175 -28.20 -24.45 -4.83
C PRO A 175 -29.48 -23.61 -4.87
N THR A 176 -30.55 -24.17 -5.43
CA THR A 176 -31.83 -23.48 -5.59
C THR A 176 -32.33 -22.96 -4.24
N GLY A 177 -32.52 -21.65 -4.12
CA GLY A 177 -33.05 -20.99 -2.91
C GLY A 177 -32.00 -20.38 -1.98
N GLU A 178 -30.70 -20.58 -2.24
CA GLU A 178 -29.62 -19.96 -1.46
C GLU A 178 -28.86 -18.90 -2.28
N TYR A 179 -28.18 -18.00 -1.58
CA TYR A 179 -27.29 -16.99 -2.20
C TYR A 179 -25.88 -17.14 -1.65
N LEU A 180 -24.88 -17.06 -2.53
CA LEU A 180 -23.48 -16.98 -2.12
C LEU A 180 -23.09 -15.53 -1.87
N THR A 181 -22.36 -15.30 -0.77
CA THR A 181 -21.74 -14.01 -0.49
C THR A 181 -20.62 -13.70 -1.49
N THR A 182 -20.31 -12.43 -1.68
CA THR A 182 -19.20 -11.98 -2.52
C THR A 182 -17.90 -12.67 -2.08
N GLY A 183 -17.15 -13.19 -3.05
CA GLY A 183 -15.87 -13.87 -2.80
C GLY A 183 -16.00 -15.32 -2.30
N SER A 184 -17.22 -15.84 -2.14
CA SER A 184 -17.48 -17.25 -1.80
C SER A 184 -17.76 -18.08 -3.05
N PHE A 185 -17.31 -19.33 -3.04
CA PHE A 185 -17.50 -20.27 -4.13
C PHE A 185 -18.04 -21.60 -3.62
N MET A 186 -18.95 -22.18 -4.39
CA MET A 186 -19.48 -23.51 -4.15
C MET A 186 -18.57 -24.56 -4.78
N ILE A 187 -18.13 -25.51 -3.98
CA ILE A 187 -17.26 -26.60 -4.43
C ILE A 187 -18.13 -27.84 -4.69
N ARG A 188 -18.06 -28.36 -5.92
CA ARG A 188 -18.81 -29.56 -6.35
C ARG A 188 -17.88 -30.76 -6.46
N GLY A 189 -18.37 -31.92 -6.02
CA GLY A 189 -17.61 -33.17 -6.05
C GLY A 189 -16.66 -33.36 -4.86
N LYS A 190 -15.61 -34.18 -5.05
CA LYS A 190 -14.70 -34.58 -3.97
C LYS A 190 -13.71 -33.46 -3.63
N LYS A 191 -13.60 -33.13 -2.34
CA LYS A 191 -12.55 -32.27 -1.78
C LYS A 191 -11.34 -33.13 -1.40
N ASN A 192 -10.13 -32.64 -1.68
CA ASN A 192 -8.90 -33.29 -1.24
C ASN A 192 -8.33 -32.53 -0.05
N PHE A 193 -8.46 -33.10 1.15
CA PHE A 193 -7.99 -32.46 2.39
C PHE A 193 -6.48 -32.65 2.57
N LEU A 194 -5.85 -31.59 3.06
CA LEU A 194 -4.45 -31.55 3.46
C LEU A 194 -4.33 -31.82 4.97
N PRO A 195 -3.22 -32.40 5.42
CA PRO A 195 -2.99 -32.61 6.85
C PRO A 195 -2.98 -31.27 7.60
N PRO A 196 -3.58 -31.20 8.80
CA PRO A 196 -3.55 -30.00 9.62
C PRO A 196 -2.12 -29.70 10.08
N ASN A 197 -1.72 -28.44 9.98
CA ASN A 197 -0.38 -27.97 10.35
C ASN A 197 -0.48 -26.84 11.39
N PRO A 198 0.55 -26.65 12.24
CA PRO A 198 0.61 -25.51 13.15
C PRO A 198 0.60 -24.21 12.35
N LEU A 199 -0.07 -23.19 12.89
CA LEU A 199 -0.20 -21.88 12.26
C LEU A 199 1.14 -21.14 12.31
N VAL A 200 1.88 -21.19 11.20
CA VAL A 200 3.19 -20.54 11.05
C VAL A 200 3.21 -19.77 9.74
N MET A 201 3.62 -18.49 9.80
CA MET A 201 3.89 -17.67 8.63
C MET A 201 5.32 -17.13 8.69
N GLY A 202 5.97 -17.09 7.54
CA GLY A 202 7.22 -16.37 7.33
C GLY A 202 7.05 -15.31 6.26
N PHE A 203 7.98 -14.36 6.21
CA PHE A 203 8.13 -13.45 5.08
C PHE A 203 9.51 -13.67 4.46
N GLY A 204 9.59 -13.51 3.15
CA GLY A 204 10.83 -13.58 2.38
C GLY A 204 11.02 -12.31 1.58
N LEU A 205 12.27 -11.95 1.33
CA LEU A 205 12.64 -10.91 0.39
C LEU A 205 13.17 -11.57 -0.88
N LEU A 206 12.57 -11.24 -2.02
CA LEU A 206 13.02 -11.71 -3.33
C LEU A 206 13.57 -10.52 -4.11
N PHE A 207 14.82 -10.61 -4.54
CA PHE A 207 15.47 -9.59 -5.34
C PHE A 207 15.38 -9.99 -6.80
N ARG A 208 14.78 -9.11 -7.62
CA ARG A 208 14.83 -9.29 -9.08
C ARG A 208 16.22 -8.93 -9.56
N ILE A 209 16.85 -9.88 -10.23
CA ILE A 209 18.14 -9.69 -10.90
C ILE A 209 17.92 -8.88 -12.19
N ASP A 210 18.84 -7.97 -12.49
CA ASP A 210 18.84 -7.22 -13.74
C ASP A 210 19.13 -8.17 -14.92
N GLU A 211 18.55 -7.91 -16.10
CA GLU A 211 18.72 -8.77 -17.28
C GLU A 211 20.19 -8.97 -17.65
N THR A 212 21.05 -7.97 -17.40
CA THR A 212 22.50 -8.04 -17.65
C THR A 212 23.23 -9.00 -16.71
N CYS A 213 22.67 -9.30 -15.54
CA CYS A 213 23.27 -10.14 -14.52
C CYS A 213 22.75 -11.59 -14.54
N VAL A 214 21.69 -11.90 -15.30
CA VAL A 214 21.03 -13.22 -15.30
C VAL A 214 22.02 -14.36 -15.56
N ALA A 215 22.99 -14.17 -16.47
CA ALA A 215 24.01 -15.17 -16.79
C ALA A 215 24.87 -15.58 -15.59
N ASN A 216 25.07 -14.69 -14.61
CA ASN A 216 25.87 -14.95 -13.42
C ASN A 216 25.09 -15.71 -12.33
N HIS A 217 23.77 -15.79 -12.46
CA HIS A 217 22.87 -16.41 -11.49
C HIS A 217 22.19 -17.67 -12.07
N VAL A 218 22.75 -18.25 -13.14
CA VAL A 218 22.23 -19.50 -13.71
C VAL A 218 22.40 -20.63 -12.70
N GLY A 219 21.30 -21.26 -12.31
CA GLY A 219 21.28 -22.31 -11.29
C GLY A 219 21.02 -21.81 -9.87
N GLU A 220 21.03 -20.48 -9.67
CA GLU A 220 20.47 -19.86 -8.47
C GLU A 220 18.95 -19.70 -8.64
N ARG A 221 18.26 -19.58 -7.50
CA ARG A 221 16.81 -19.51 -7.42
C ARG A 221 16.32 -18.08 -7.29
#